data_AF-A0A7X2PLH9-F1
#
_entry.id   AF-A0A7X2PLH9-F1
#
_cell.length_a   1.000
_cell.length_b   1.000
_cell.length_c   1.000
_cell.angle_alpha   90.00
_cell.angle_beta   90.00
_cell.angle_gamma   90.00
#
_symmetry.space_group_name_H-M   'P 1'
#
loop_
_entity.id
_entity.type
_entity.pdbx_description
1 polymer ?
#
loop_
_entity_poly.entity_id
_entity_poly.type
_entity_poly.pdbx_seq_one_letter_code
_entity_poly.pdbx_strand_id
1 'polypeptide(L)'
;MRLDLNSPEFQDAFFRLEHDELEQAAASLGRLRELDWNSLNRHTGFQWEAVQHRRAPNGTAVYSLRLSRRIRCLAFRDGDLLRIVSPHPDHDSAYRR
;
A
#
# COMPACT_ATOMS: atom_id res chain seq x y z
N MET A 1 -5.14 8.24 10.31
CA MET A 1 -5.46 6.80 10.13
C MET A 1 -4.34 5.99 10.76
N ARG A 2 -4.52 4.68 10.98
CA ARG A 2 -3.46 3.79 11.49
C ARG A 2 -3.01 2.82 10.40
N LEU A 3 -1.72 2.53 10.29
CA LEU A 3 -1.20 1.54 9.35
C LEU A 3 -1.19 0.15 9.98
N ASP A 4 -1.65 -0.84 9.22
CA ASP A 4 -1.49 -2.27 9.54
C ASP A 4 -0.55 -2.90 8.50
N LEU A 5 0.63 -3.30 8.98
CA LEU A 5 1.72 -3.89 8.19
C LEU A 5 1.87 -5.39 8.48
N ASN A 6 0.84 -6.03 9.06
CA ASN A 6 0.92 -7.41 9.55
C ASN A 6 0.58 -8.47 8.50
N SER A 7 0.38 -8.11 7.23
CA SER A 7 0.24 -9.13 6.18
C SER A 7 1.57 -9.88 6.02
N PRO A 8 1.56 -11.22 6.08
CA PRO A 8 2.75 -12.03 5.83
C PRO A 8 3.38 -11.74 4.47
N GLU A 9 2.56 -11.58 3.43
CA GLU A 9 3.03 -11.26 2.07
C GLU A 9 3.72 -9.90 2.01
N PHE A 10 3.20 -8.90 2.74
CA PHE A 10 3.86 -7.61 2.87
C PHE A 10 5.20 -7.74 3.58
N GLN A 11 5.24 -8.42 4.74
CA GLN A 11 6.46 -8.56 5.53
C GLN A 11 7.56 -9.31 4.76
N ASP A 12 7.21 -10.43 4.15
CA ASP A 12 8.14 -11.24 3.36
C ASP A 12 8.81 -10.44 2.24
N ALA A 13 8.03 -9.62 1.53
CA ALA A 13 8.56 -8.82 0.45
C ALA A 13 9.27 -7.55 0.95
N PHE A 14 8.80 -6.92 2.02
CA PHE A 14 9.43 -5.75 2.64
C PHE A 14 10.83 -6.07 3.17
N PHE A 15 11.02 -7.24 3.80
CA PHE A 15 12.33 -7.67 4.30
C PHE A 15 13.31 -8.11 3.21
N ARG A 16 12.85 -8.28 1.97
CA ARG A 16 13.69 -8.61 0.81
C ARG A 16 14.05 -7.39 -0.04
N LEU A 17 13.57 -6.20 0.31
CA LEU A 17 13.92 -4.98 -0.40
C LEU A 17 15.41 -4.68 -0.24
N GLU A 18 16.02 -4.20 -1.33
CA GLU A 18 17.38 -3.65 -1.28
C GLU A 18 17.43 -2.40 -0.40
N HIS A 19 18.62 -2.03 0.08
CA HIS A 19 18.80 -0.94 1.06
C HIS A 19 18.08 0.36 0.67
N ASP A 20 18.33 0.87 -0.53
CA ASP A 20 17.74 2.12 -1.02
C ASP A 20 16.21 2.04 -1.15
N GLU A 21 15.70 0.85 -1.49
CA GLU A 21 14.26 0.60 -1.66
C GLU A 21 13.55 0.51 -0.32
N LEU A 22 14.19 -0.14 0.65
CA LEU A 22 13.73 -0.24 2.03
C LEU A 22 13.66 1.15 2.68
N GLU A 23 14.69 1.97 2.53
CA GLU A 23 14.73 3.34 3.06
C GLU A 23 13.57 4.18 2.50
N GLN A 24 13.38 4.16 1.17
CA GLN A 24 12.29 4.89 0.51
C GLN A 24 10.91 4.38 0.94
N ALA A 25 10.72 3.07 1.03
CA ALA A 25 9.47 2.47 1.47
C ALA A 25 9.15 2.87 2.92
N ALA A 26 10.12 2.76 3.84
CA ALA A 26 9.97 3.14 5.23
C ALA A 26 9.63 4.63 5.39
N ALA A 27 10.32 5.52 4.67
CA ALA A 27 10.04 6.96 4.69
C ALA A 27 8.62 7.28 4.17
N SER A 28 8.17 6.61 3.12
CA SER A 28 6.80 6.76 2.60
C SER A 28 5.74 6.24 3.56
N LEU A 29 5.99 5.11 4.25
CA LEU A 29 5.10 4.60 5.30
C LEU A 29 5.03 5.55 6.50
N GLY A 30 6.16 6.17 6.88
CA GLY A 30 6.22 7.22 7.90
C GLY A 30 5.30 8.40 7.55
N ARG A 31 5.41 8.93 6.34
CA ARG A 31 4.54 10.01 5.85
C ARG A 31 3.07 9.60 5.80
N LEU A 32 2.78 8.37 5.37
CA LEU A 32 1.40 7.86 5.26
C LEU A 32 0.72 7.78 6.63
N ARG A 33 1.47 7.47 7.69
CA ARG A 33 0.97 7.44 9.08
C ARG A 33 0.52 8.81 9.58
N GLU A 34 1.06 9.89 9.04
CA GLU A 34 0.70 11.27 9.42
C GLU A 34 -0.59 11.75 8.75
N LEU A 35 -1.11 11.00 7.76
CA LEU A 35 -2.31 11.38 7.01
C LEU A 35 -3.61 10.87 7.65
N ASP A 36 -4.69 11.61 7.39
CA ASP A 36 -6.06 11.13 7.52
C ASP A 36 -6.61 10.65 6.16
N TRP A 37 -7.77 10.01 6.19
CA TRP A 37 -8.39 9.43 4.99
C TRP A 37 -8.71 10.47 3.92
N ASN A 38 -9.12 11.67 4.34
CA ASN A 38 -9.44 12.76 3.42
C ASN A 38 -8.20 13.29 2.71
N SER A 39 -7.09 13.39 3.43
CA SER A 39 -5.80 13.82 2.91
C SER A 39 -5.23 12.77 1.96
N LEU A 40 -5.27 11.48 2.33
CA LEU A 40 -4.83 10.39 1.44
C LEU A 40 -5.61 10.38 0.12
N ASN A 41 -6.94 10.50 0.17
CA ASN A 41 -7.78 10.51 -1.04
C ASN A 41 -7.46 11.67 -1.99
N ARG A 42 -6.93 12.81 -1.48
CA ARG A 42 -6.53 13.96 -2.30
C ARG A 42 -5.03 13.98 -2.63
N HIS A 43 -4.25 13.09 -2.03
CA HIS A 43 -2.80 13.12 -2.14
C HIS A 43 -2.33 12.54 -3.48
N THR A 44 -1.73 13.37 -4.33
CA THR A 44 -1.32 12.99 -5.69
C THR A 44 -0.06 12.11 -5.72
N GLY A 45 0.84 12.27 -4.75
CA GLY A 45 2.12 11.55 -4.72
C GLY A 45 2.03 10.04 -4.45
N PHE A 46 1.05 9.62 -3.64
CA PHE A 46 0.83 8.20 -3.30
C PHE A 46 0.08 7.44 -4.39
N GLN A 47 -0.47 8.14 -5.40
CA GLN A 47 -1.24 7.53 -6.49
C GLN A 47 -2.26 6.49 -5.99
N TRP A 48 -3.10 6.92 -5.05
CA TRP A 48 -4.15 6.12 -4.45
C TRP A 48 -5.24 5.82 -5.48
N GLU A 49 -5.21 4.63 -6.06
CA GLU A 49 -6.02 4.26 -7.22
C GLU A 49 -6.83 2.99 -6.92
N ALA A 50 -8.14 3.03 -7.19
CA ALA A 50 -9.02 1.89 -6.95
C ALA A 50 -8.76 0.76 -7.96
N VAL A 51 -8.65 -0.48 -7.46
CA VAL A 51 -8.54 -1.69 -8.27
C VAL A 51 -9.95 -2.22 -8.56
N GLN A 52 -10.46 -1.95 -9.76
CA GLN A 52 -11.88 -2.13 -10.11
C GLN A 52 -12.40 -3.57 -9.89
N HIS A 53 -11.58 -4.57 -10.20
CA HIS A 53 -11.97 -5.98 -10.20
C HIS A 53 -11.57 -6.75 -8.93
N ARG A 54 -11.16 -6.05 -7.86
CA ARG A 54 -10.85 -6.69 -6.57
C ARG A 54 -11.69 -6.12 -5.43
N ARG A 55 -11.96 -6.99 -4.47
CA ARG A 55 -12.58 -6.68 -3.20
C ARG A 55 -11.76 -7.29 -2.09
N ALA A 56 -11.64 -6.57 -0.98
CA ALA A 56 -11.03 -7.09 0.22
C ALA A 56 -11.94 -8.15 0.86
N PRO A 57 -11.43 -9.00 1.75
CA PRO A 57 -12.25 -9.99 2.46
C PRO A 57 -13.44 -9.40 3.22
N ASN A 58 -13.32 -8.14 3.65
CA ASN A 58 -14.39 -7.39 4.33
C ASN A 58 -15.38 -6.71 3.34
N GLY A 59 -15.29 -6.99 2.04
CA GLY A 59 -16.14 -6.43 0.99
C GLY A 59 -15.79 -5.01 0.55
N THR A 60 -14.77 -4.38 1.13
CA THR A 60 -14.33 -3.03 0.74
C THR A 60 -13.55 -3.01 -0.56
N ALA A 61 -13.44 -1.84 -1.18
CA ALA A 61 -12.60 -1.64 -2.36
C ALA A 61 -11.11 -1.82 -1.99
N VAL A 62 -10.39 -2.50 -2.88
CA VAL A 62 -8.93 -2.59 -2.82
C VAL A 62 -8.36 -1.46 -3.66
N TYR A 63 -7.25 -0.89 -3.20
CA TYR A 63 -6.54 0.19 -3.84
C TYR A 63 -5.09 -0.20 -4.05
N SER A 64 -4.48 0.32 -5.10
CA SER A 64 -3.03 0.36 -5.24
C SER A 64 -2.51 1.70 -4.70
N LEU A 65 -1.38 1.64 -3.98
CA LEU A 65 -0.69 2.79 -3.39
C LEU A 65 0.80 2.73 -3.72
N ARG A 66 1.38 3.83 -4.16
CA ARG A 66 2.80 3.97 -4.45
C ARG A 66 3.60 4.28 -3.18
N LEU A 67 4.55 3.42 -2.81
CA LEU A 67 5.54 3.71 -1.76
C LEU A 67 6.83 4.32 -2.33
N SER A 68 7.21 3.96 -3.55
CA SER A 68 8.35 4.55 -4.27
C SER A 68 8.12 4.51 -5.78
N ARG A 69 9.05 5.02 -6.59
CA ARG A 69 8.93 4.90 -8.06
C ARG A 69 8.90 3.45 -8.54
N ARG A 70 9.45 2.52 -7.75
CA ARG A 70 9.53 1.08 -8.07
C ARG A 70 8.55 0.22 -7.29
N ILE A 71 8.04 0.71 -6.16
CA ILE A 71 7.21 -0.09 -5.25
C ILE A 71 5.79 0.45 -5.21
N ARG A 72 4.84 -0.41 -5.61
CA ARG A 72 3.41 -0.25 -5.34
C ARG A 72 2.93 -1.35 -4.40
N CYS A 73 1.95 -1.05 -3.58
CA CYS A 73 1.30 -2.03 -2.71
C CYS A 73 -0.21 -2.07 -2.94
N LEU A 74 -0.82 -3.23 -2.71
CA LEU A 74 -2.26 -3.30 -2.49
C LEU A 74 -2.58 -2.95 -1.04
N ALA A 75 -3.64 -2.18 -0.85
CA ALA A 75 -4.13 -1.81 0.46
C ALA A 75 -5.65 -1.64 0.45
N PHE A 76 -6.28 -1.80 1.61
CA PHE A 76 -7.70 -1.54 1.79
C PHE A 76 -7.98 -0.98 3.17
N ARG A 77 -9.14 -0.33 3.29
CA ARG A 77 -9.61 0.25 4.54
C ARG A 77 -10.33 -0.80 5.37
N ASP A 78 -9.95 -0.90 6.64
CA ASP A 78 -10.63 -1.71 7.65
C ASP A 78 -10.86 -0.86 8.91
N GLY A 79 -12.02 -0.19 8.96
CA GLY A 79 -12.30 0.81 9.99
C GLY A 79 -11.36 2.01 9.91
N ASP A 80 -10.50 2.18 10.92
CA ASP A 80 -9.44 3.19 10.95
C ASP A 80 -8.05 2.65 10.54
N LEU A 81 -7.97 1.35 10.22
CA LEU A 81 -6.75 0.75 9.71
C LEU A 81 -6.69 0.87 8.19
N LEU A 82 -5.54 1.29 7.68
CA LEU A 82 -5.10 1.05 6.32
C LEU A 82 -4.26 -0.23 6.33
N ARG A 83 -4.85 -1.33 5.88
CA ARG A 83 -4.16 -2.62 5.80
C ARG A 83 -3.37 -2.68 4.51
N ILE A 84 -2.05 -2.86 4.61
CA ILE A 84 -1.15 -3.04 3.48
C ILE A 84 -0.92 -4.55 3.30
N VAL A 85 -1.20 -5.05 2.10
CA VAL A 85 -1.31 -6.49 1.82
C VAL A 85 -0.11 -7.02 1.04
N SER A 86 0.29 -6.37 -0.05
CA SER A 86 1.39 -6.92 -0.85
C SER A 86 2.10 -5.82 -1.62
N PRO A 87 3.43 -5.66 -1.51
CA PRO A 87 4.21 -4.87 -2.43
C PRO A 87 4.41 -5.68 -3.70
N HIS A 88 3.96 -5.13 -4.83
CA HIS A 88 4.24 -5.64 -6.15
C HIS A 88 5.37 -4.77 -6.74
N PRO A 89 6.60 -5.31 -6.88
CA PRO A 89 7.73 -4.60 -7.49
C PRO A 89 7.53 -4.33 -9.00
N ASP A 90 6.45 -4.85 -9.59
CA ASP A 90 6.10 -4.63 -10.98
C ASP A 90 4.62 -4.23 -11.13
N HIS A 91 4.38 -3.23 -11.97
CA HIS A 91 3.07 -2.63 -12.24
C HIS A 91 2.03 -3.70 -12.65
N ASP A 92 2.46 -4.77 -13.32
CA ASP A 92 1.60 -5.83 -13.84
C ASP A 92 1.18 -6.89 -12.80
N SER A 93 1.96 -7.05 -11.72
CA SER A 93 1.68 -8.09 -10.71
C SER A 93 0.54 -7.69 -9.75
N ALA A 94 0.33 -6.39 -9.52
CA ALA A 94 -0.79 -5.89 -8.72
C ALA A 94 -2.16 -6.17 -9.37
N TYR A 95 -2.19 -6.34 -10.70
CA TYR A 95 -3.40 -6.62 -11.48
C TYR A 95 -3.58 -8.09 -11.85
N ARG A 96 -2.57 -8.95 -11.68
CA ARG A 96 -2.67 -10.37 -12.03
C ARG A 96 -3.07 -11.24 -10.82
N ARG A 97 -4.20 -11.93 -11.01
CA ARG A 97 -4.75 -13.12 -10.33
C ARG A 97 -5.57 -12.93 -9.08
#